data_AF-A0A8C2XWP9-F1
#
_entry.id   AF-A0A8C2XWP9-F1
#
_cell.length_a   1.000
_cell.length_b   1.000
_cell.length_c   1.000
_cell.angle_alpha   90.00
_cell.angle_beta   90.00
_cell.angle_gamma   90.00
#
_symmetry.space_group_name_H-M   'P 1'
#
loop_
_entity.id
_entity.type
_entity.pdbx_description
1 polymer ?
#
loop_
_entity_poly.entity_id
_entity_poly.type
_entity_poly.pdbx_seq_one_letter_code
_entity_poly.pdbx_strand_id
1 'polypeptide(L)' 'MGCMHAPGKGLSQSAQPYCQSVPTWLKLTADDVKEQIYKPANLRSLTSSQICVI' A
#
# COMPACT_ATOMS: atom_id res chain seq x y z
N MET A 1 4.09 -7.44 12.52
CA MET A 1 5.18 -6.88 13.35
C MET A 1 4.91 -7.28 14.79
N GLY A 2 5.31 -8.48 15.21
CA GLY A 2 4.75 -9.08 16.43
C GLY A 2 5.74 -9.89 17.25
N CYS A 3 7.01 -9.48 17.31
CA CYS A 3 8.03 -10.20 18.10
C CYS A 3 9.14 -9.30 18.67
N MET A 4 9.09 -7.97 18.49
CA MET A 4 10.27 -7.13 18.81
C MET A 4 10.65 -7.16 20.29
N HIS A 5 9.70 -7.39 21.21
CA HIS A 5 9.93 -7.37 22.65
C HIS A 5 9.31 -8.54 23.43
N ALA A 6 8.78 -9.57 22.75
CA ALA A 6 8.11 -10.69 23.41
C ALA A 6 8.35 -12.03 22.69
N PRO A 7 8.51 -13.14 23.43
CA PRO A 7 8.66 -14.48 22.86
C PRO A 7 7.29 -14.97 22.35
N GLY A 8 6.94 -14.58 21.12
CA GLY A 8 5.73 -15.00 20.42
C GLY A 8 6.05 -15.45 18.99
N LYS A 9 5.18 -16.30 18.42
CA LYS A 9 5.33 -16.83 17.04
C LYS A 9 4.17 -16.34 16.17
N GLY A 10 4.22 -15.06 15.80
CA GLY A 10 3.20 -14.45 14.92
C GLY A 10 3.41 -14.81 13.44
N LEU A 11 2.35 -15.23 12.75
CA LEU A 11 2.38 -15.65 11.33
C LEU A 11 1.65 -14.69 10.37
N SER A 12 0.99 -13.66 10.90
CA SER A 12 0.18 -12.75 10.08
C SER A 12 1.06 -11.76 9.31
N GLN A 13 1.14 -11.92 7.99
CA GLN A 13 1.79 -11.01 7.04
C GLN A 13 1.01 -10.97 5.72
N SER A 14 1.05 -9.85 5.01
CA SER A 14 0.53 -9.77 3.64
C SER A 14 1.47 -10.49 2.68
N ALA A 15 0.90 -11.11 1.64
CA ALA A 15 1.66 -11.72 0.55
C ALA A 15 1.40 -10.94 -0.74
N GLN A 16 2.45 -10.73 -1.53
CA GLN A 16 2.31 -10.10 -2.85
C GLN A 16 1.82 -11.13 -3.88
N PRO A 17 1.07 -10.71 -4.90
CA PRO A 17 0.69 -11.59 -6.01
C PRO A 17 1.93 -12.14 -6.72
N TYR A 18 1.83 -13.36 -7.25
CA TYR A 18 2.90 -13.99 -8.02
C TYR A 18 3.21 -13.20 -9.31
N CYS A 19 2.17 -12.71 -10.01
CA CYS A 19 2.30 -11.88 -11.20
C CYS A 19 2.05 -10.40 -10.84
N GLN A 20 2.92 -9.50 -11.31
CA GLN A 20 2.84 -8.06 -11.07
C GLN A 20 2.19 -7.27 -12.22
N SER A 21 1.55 -7.94 -13.18
CA SER A 21 0.87 -7.28 -14.29
C SER A 21 -0.43 -6.63 -13.84
N VAL A 22 -0.77 -5.51 -14.50
CA VAL A 22 -2.00 -4.76 -14.20
C VAL A 22 -3.22 -5.62 -14.56
N PRO A 23 -4.22 -5.75 -13.67
CA PRO A 23 -5.42 -6.51 -13.99
C PRO A 23 -6.24 -5.82 -15.09
N THR A 24 -6.78 -6.61 -16.02
CA THR A 24 -7.54 -6.11 -17.20
C THR A 24 -8.82 -5.34 -16.84
N TRP A 25 -9.38 -5.57 -15.65
CA TRP A 25 -10.59 -4.88 -15.19
C TRP A 25 -10.31 -3.49 -14.59
N LEU A 26 -9.04 -3.13 -14.36
CA LEU A 26 -8.65 -1.83 -13.82
C LEU A 26 -8.62 -0.79 -14.95
N LYS A 27 -9.49 0.22 -14.85
CA LYS A 27 -9.62 1.31 -15.86
C LYS A 27 -8.81 2.57 -15.52
N LEU A 28 -8.05 2.54 -14.42
CA LEU A 28 -7.23 3.66 -13.97
C LEU A 28 -6.00 3.82 -14.86
N THR A 29 -5.71 5.06 -15.24
CA THR A 29 -4.49 5.42 -15.95
C THR A 29 -3.36 5.69 -14.97
N ALA A 30 -2.11 5.59 -15.43
CA ALA A 30 -0.95 5.88 -14.60
C ALA A 30 -0.88 7.35 -14.14
N ASP A 31 -1.56 8.26 -14.84
CA ASP A 31 -1.59 9.69 -14.51
C ASP A 31 -2.57 10.00 -13.36
N ASP A 32 -3.76 9.39 -13.40
CA ASP A 32 -4.73 9.44 -12.30
C ASP A 32 -4.14 8.95 -10.98
N VAL A 33 -3.38 7.83 -11.03
CA VAL A 33 -2.74 7.26 -9.83
C VAL A 33 -1.72 8.24 -9.23
N LYS A 34 -0.99 8.98 -10.07
CA LYS A 34 -0.02 9.99 -9.59
C LYS A 34 -0.72 11.16 -8.90
N GLU A 35 -1.77 11.70 -9.52
CA GLU A 35 -2.61 12.76 -8.93
C GLU A 35 -3.17 12.36 -7.55
N GLN A 36 -3.61 11.10 -7.43
CA GLN A 36 -4.12 10.54 -6.17
C GLN A 36 -3.05 10.40 -5.08
N ILE A 37 -1.78 10.18 -5.44
CA ILE A 37 -0.67 10.09 -4.49
C ILE A 37 -0.18 11.48 -4.08
N TYR A 38 -0.01 12.40 -5.04
CA TYR A 38 0.59 13.70 -4.78
C TYR A 38 -0.27 14.61 -3.91
N LYS A 39 -1.60 14.63 -4.12
CA LYS A 39 -2.52 15.47 -3.33
C LYS A 39 -2.44 15.21 -1.82
N PRO A 40 -2.62 13.97 -1.32
CA PRO A 40 -2.52 13.69 0.11
C PRO A 40 -1.08 13.77 0.65
N ALA A 41 -0.07 13.46 -0.16
CA ALA A 41 1.33 13.57 0.24
C ALA A 41 1.74 15.04 0.48
N ASN A 42 1.31 15.95 -0.40
CA ASN A 42 1.64 17.37 -0.31
C ASN A 42 0.93 18.08 0.85
N LEU A 43 -0.31 17.70 1.16
CA LEU A 43 -1.03 18.27 2.31
C LEU A 43 -0.52 17.74 3.66
N ARG A 44 0.42 16.79 3.68
CA ARG A 44 0.90 16.08 4.88
C ARG A 44 -0.26 15.57 5.76
N SER A 45 -1.40 15.28 5.13
CA SER A 45 -2.61 14.86 5.82
C SER A 45 -2.58 13.36 6.12
N LEU A 46 -1.92 12.58 5.26
CA LEU A 46 -1.81 11.14 5.36
C LEU A 46 -0.35 10.72 5.32
N THR A 47 -0.01 9.76 6.17
CA THR A 47 1.31 9.12 6.14
C THR A 47 1.43 8.19 4.94
N SER A 48 2.65 7.95 4.45
CA SER A 48 2.89 7.07 3.29
C SER A 48 2.24 5.68 3.47
N SER A 49 2.26 5.14 4.70
CA SER A 49 1.60 3.87 5.03
C SER A 49 0.07 3.93 4.87
N GLN A 50 -0.56 5.07 5.14
CA GLN A 50 -2.00 5.26 4.96
C GLN A 50 -2.35 5.48 3.48
N ILE A 51 -1.53 6.22 2.74
CA ILE A 51 -1.74 6.45 1.29
C ILE A 51 -1.67 5.13 0.51
N CYS A 52 -0.77 4.21 0.89
CA CYS A 52 -0.63 2.91 0.23
C CYS A 52 -1.79 1.94 0.52
N VAL A 53 -2.63 2.23 1.52
CA VAL A 53 -3.76 1.38 1.93
C VAL A 53 -5.08 1.85 1.28
N ILE A 54 -5.14 3.11 0.86
CA ILE A 54 -6.31 3.75 0.22
C ILE A 54 -6.25 3.51 -1.29
#